data_AF-A0A1S1J684-F1
#
_entry.id   AF-A0A1S1J684-F1
#
_cell.length_a   1.000
_cell.length_b   1.000
_cell.length_c   1.000
_cell.angle_alpha   90.00
_cell.angle_beta   90.00
_cell.angle_gamma   90.00
#
_symmetry.space_group_name_H-M   'P 1'
#
loop_
_entity.id
_entity.type
_entity.pdbx_description
1 polymer ?
#
loop_
_entity_poly.entity_id
_entity_poly.type
_entity_poly.pdbx_seq_one_letter_code
_entity_poly.pdbx_strand_id
1 'polypeptide(L)'
;MKRIYYLILITVLFASCKSASTAVGNKESKRENRYTVTHLIEHATDNIGVRYKAGGTTKSGYDCSGLVFTTFESENIKLPRNSFEQAKVGRIIKFNDAQKGDLIFFKTNRSKQINHVGLIVEVKSDEIKFVHSSTSKGVIISSTKESYYQNSFAQINRVLE
;
A
#
# COMPACT_ATOMS: atom_id res chain seq x y z
N MET A 1 26.62 -70.92 25.02
CA MET A 1 25.86 -71.34 23.82
C MET A 1 25.77 -70.15 22.88
N LYS A 2 26.27 -70.32 21.66
CA LYS A 2 26.47 -69.30 20.61
C LYS A 2 25.12 -68.85 20.04
N ARG A 3 24.91 -67.55 19.82
CA ARG A 3 24.20 -66.99 18.65
C ARG A 3 24.71 -65.58 18.32
N ILE A 4 25.67 -65.56 17.40
CA ILE A 4 26.00 -64.47 16.46
C ILE A 4 24.79 -64.21 15.56
N TYR A 5 24.45 -62.95 15.22
CA TYR A 5 24.07 -62.53 13.86
C TYR A 5 24.18 -60.99 13.67
N TYR A 6 25.13 -60.59 12.82
CA TYR A 6 25.16 -59.52 11.80
C TYR A 6 24.65 -58.08 12.06
N LEU A 7 25.62 -57.14 12.06
CA LEU A 7 25.77 -56.03 11.09
C LEU A 7 24.53 -55.63 10.27
N ILE A 8 23.96 -54.45 10.54
CA ILE A 8 23.65 -53.46 9.49
C ILE A 8 23.92 -52.05 10.05
N LEU A 9 25.05 -51.48 9.61
CA LEU A 9 25.37 -50.06 9.72
C LEU A 9 24.51 -49.32 8.68
N ILE A 10 23.33 -48.82 9.06
CA ILE A 10 22.59 -47.86 8.22
C ILE A 10 23.05 -46.46 8.64
N THR A 11 24.13 -45.99 8.02
CA THR A 11 24.40 -44.56 7.98
C THR A 11 23.33 -43.93 7.10
N VAL A 12 22.25 -43.43 7.70
CA VAL A 12 21.34 -42.52 7.01
C VAL A 12 22.11 -41.23 6.79
N LEU A 13 22.75 -41.13 5.62
CA LEU A 13 23.16 -39.86 5.04
C LEU A 13 21.88 -39.09 4.75
N PHE A 14 21.45 -38.27 5.72
CA PHE A 14 20.54 -37.17 5.44
C PHE A 14 21.27 -36.23 4.50
N ALA A 15 21.12 -36.47 3.19
CA ALA A 15 21.43 -35.48 2.18
C ALA A 15 20.57 -34.26 2.50
N SER A 16 21.20 -33.24 3.10
CA SER A 16 20.58 -31.94 3.34
C SER A 16 20.27 -31.33 1.97
N CYS A 17 19.07 -31.62 1.49
CA CYS A 17 18.53 -30.94 0.32
C CYS A 17 18.28 -29.50 0.76
N LYS A 18 19.22 -28.61 0.42
CA LYS A 18 19.03 -27.15 0.58
C LYS A 18 17.75 -26.78 -0.16
N SER A 19 16.69 -26.54 0.62
CA SER A 19 15.37 -26.17 0.13
C SER A 19 15.45 -24.86 -0.63
N ALA A 20 15.20 -24.90 -1.94
CA ALA A 20 15.11 -23.73 -2.82
C ALA A 20 13.76 -22.97 -2.68
N SER A 21 12.92 -23.31 -1.69
CA SER A 21 11.56 -22.78 -1.53
C SER A 21 11.47 -21.28 -1.22
N THR A 22 12.52 -20.65 -0.69
CA THR A 22 12.46 -19.22 -0.32
C THR A 22 12.41 -18.29 -1.52
N ALA A 23 13.06 -18.63 -2.64
CA ALA A 23 13.07 -17.80 -3.84
C ALA A 23 11.77 -17.89 -4.65
N VAL A 24 11.04 -19.01 -4.54
CA VAL A 24 9.74 -19.21 -5.20
C VAL A 24 8.64 -18.45 -4.45
N GLY A 25 8.59 -18.56 -3.12
CA GLY A 25 7.58 -17.86 -2.30
C GLY A 25 7.66 -16.32 -2.41
N ASN A 26 8.88 -15.75 -2.45
CA ASN A 26 9.06 -14.31 -2.59
C ASN A 26 8.65 -13.78 -3.99
N LYS A 27 8.71 -14.62 -5.02
CA LYS A 27 8.22 -14.24 -6.36
C LYS A 27 6.69 -14.26 -6.43
N GLU A 28 6.06 -15.19 -5.71
CA GLU A 28 4.61 -15.32 -5.63
C GLU A 28 3.99 -14.17 -4.84
N SER A 29 4.50 -13.87 -3.64
CA SER A 29 4.03 -12.73 -2.83
C SER A 29 4.18 -11.40 -3.57
N LYS A 30 5.31 -11.19 -4.26
CA LYS A 30 5.54 -9.98 -5.06
C LYS A 30 4.58 -9.89 -6.26
N ARG A 31 4.13 -11.01 -6.83
CA ARG A 31 3.13 -11.01 -7.89
C ARG A 31 1.75 -10.70 -7.35
N GLU A 32 1.37 -11.31 -6.23
CA GLU A 32 0.12 -11.03 -5.52
C GLU A 32 0.02 -9.56 -5.15
N ASN A 33 1.05 -8.98 -4.52
CA ASN A 33 1.07 -7.55 -4.20
C ASN A 33 0.94 -6.66 -5.42
N ARG A 34 1.57 -7.02 -6.55
CA ARG A 34 1.43 -6.23 -7.79
C ARG A 34 0.00 -6.30 -8.30
N TYR A 35 -0.67 -7.45 -8.21
CA TYR A 35 -2.07 -7.61 -8.57
C TYR A 35 -2.96 -6.76 -7.65
N THR A 36 -2.78 -6.85 -6.33
CA THR A 36 -3.51 -6.04 -5.34
C THR A 36 -3.30 -4.55 -5.58
N VAL A 37 -2.05 -4.09 -5.79
CA VAL A 37 -1.76 -2.67 -6.10
C VAL A 37 -2.50 -2.20 -7.35
N THR A 38 -2.57 -3.02 -8.40
CA THR A 38 -3.35 -2.70 -9.60
C THR A 38 -4.83 -2.51 -9.26
N HIS A 39 -5.45 -3.43 -8.52
CA HIS A 39 -6.86 -3.35 -8.14
C HIS A 39 -7.17 -2.15 -7.25
N LEU A 40 -6.29 -1.84 -6.29
CA LEU A 40 -6.41 -0.64 -5.45
C LEU A 40 -6.41 0.63 -6.31
N ILE A 41 -5.50 0.72 -7.28
CA ILE A 41 -5.42 1.88 -8.16
C ILE A 41 -6.67 1.97 -9.03
N GLU A 42 -7.06 0.87 -9.68
CA GLU A 42 -8.27 0.79 -10.52
C GLU A 42 -9.51 1.23 -9.74
N HIS A 43 -9.77 0.63 -8.58
CA HIS A 43 -10.89 0.98 -7.72
C HIS A 43 -10.88 2.46 -7.33
N ALA A 44 -9.73 3.03 -6.94
CA ALA A 44 -9.65 4.44 -6.61
C ALA A 44 -9.90 5.35 -7.83
N THR A 45 -9.38 4.98 -9.00
CA THR A 45 -9.51 5.78 -10.23
C THR A 45 -10.89 5.66 -10.89
N ASP A 46 -11.60 4.55 -10.70
CA ASP A 46 -13.00 4.38 -11.14
C ASP A 46 -13.97 5.36 -10.48
N ASN A 47 -13.53 5.99 -9.39
CA ASN A 47 -14.28 7.00 -8.67
C ASN A 47 -13.92 8.43 -9.07
N ILE A 48 -13.04 8.65 -10.06
CA ILE A 48 -12.71 10.00 -10.56
C ILE A 48 -13.99 10.75 -10.95
N GLY A 49 -14.10 12.00 -10.51
CA GLY A 49 -15.28 12.84 -10.69
C GLY A 49 -16.36 12.69 -9.60
N VAL A 50 -16.30 11.67 -8.74
CA VAL A 50 -17.19 11.60 -7.57
C VAL A 50 -16.90 12.79 -6.66
N ARG A 51 -17.92 13.55 -6.30
CA ARG A 51 -17.79 14.75 -5.49
C ARG A 51 -17.22 14.48 -4.09
N TYR A 52 -16.65 15.51 -3.48
CA TYR A 52 -16.27 15.46 -2.08
C TYR A 52 -17.50 15.43 -1.17
N LYS A 53 -17.44 14.63 -0.10
CA LYS A 53 -18.41 14.65 1.00
C LYS A 53 -17.68 14.31 2.30
N ALA A 54 -17.70 15.22 3.28
CA ALA A 54 -17.13 14.96 4.60
C ALA A 54 -17.76 13.71 5.24
N GLY A 55 -16.94 12.80 5.76
CA GLY A 55 -17.40 11.50 6.26
C GLY A 55 -17.81 10.51 5.17
N GLY A 56 -17.76 10.88 3.90
CA GLY A 56 -18.24 10.08 2.77
C GLY A 56 -17.37 8.85 2.46
N THR A 57 -18.04 7.74 2.20
CA THR A 57 -17.44 6.42 1.88
C THR A 57 -18.18 5.72 0.74
N THR A 58 -18.91 6.45 -0.11
CA THR A 58 -19.69 5.84 -1.20
C THR A 58 -19.65 6.71 -2.45
N LYS A 59 -20.12 6.19 -3.59
CA LYS A 59 -20.26 6.96 -4.84
C LYS A 59 -21.16 8.20 -4.74
N SER A 60 -21.93 8.35 -3.67
CA SER A 60 -22.66 9.60 -3.38
C SER A 60 -21.75 10.76 -2.96
N GLY A 61 -20.51 10.45 -2.59
CA GLY A 61 -19.43 11.36 -2.26
C GLY A 61 -18.42 10.73 -1.30
N TYR A 62 -17.13 11.02 -1.51
CA TYR A 62 -16.03 10.55 -0.67
C TYR A 62 -15.32 11.73 0.02
N ASP A 63 -14.83 11.54 1.24
CA ASP A 63 -13.69 12.35 1.71
C ASP A 63 -12.37 11.65 1.38
N CYS A 64 -11.24 12.30 1.68
CA CYS A 64 -9.92 11.80 1.30
C CYS A 64 -9.62 10.42 1.91
N SER A 65 -9.82 10.27 3.22
CA SER A 65 -9.56 9.00 3.91
C SER A 65 -10.64 7.96 3.66
N GLY A 66 -11.86 8.34 3.30
CA GLY A 66 -12.97 7.48 2.94
C GLY A 66 -12.80 6.82 1.57
N LEU A 67 -12.24 7.56 0.60
CA LEU A 67 -11.83 6.98 -0.68
C LEU A 67 -10.77 5.89 -0.46
N VAL A 68 -9.72 6.21 0.31
CA VAL A 68 -8.64 5.24 0.62
C VAL A 68 -9.16 4.07 1.44
N PHE A 69 -10.01 4.32 2.44
CA PHE A 69 -10.63 3.30 3.29
C PHE A 69 -11.36 2.26 2.44
N THR A 70 -12.29 2.70 1.59
CA THR A 70 -13.07 1.78 0.74
C THR A 70 -12.22 1.10 -0.33
N THR A 71 -11.20 1.79 -0.84
CA THR A 71 -10.26 1.20 -1.80
C THR A 71 -9.51 0.03 -1.20
N PHE A 72 -8.94 0.19 -0.01
CA PHE A 72 -8.23 -0.92 0.66
C PHE A 72 -9.20 -2.02 1.14
N GLU A 73 -10.41 -1.65 1.57
CA GLU A 73 -11.45 -2.61 1.95
C GLU A 73 -11.88 -3.51 0.77
N SER A 74 -11.81 -3.02 -0.48
CA SER A 74 -12.12 -3.84 -1.66
C SER A 74 -11.19 -5.05 -1.82
N GLU A 75 -9.97 -4.95 -1.27
CA GLU A 75 -8.97 -6.03 -1.21
C GLU A 75 -8.89 -6.65 0.20
N ASN A 76 -9.93 -6.47 1.02
CA ASN A 76 -10.04 -6.95 2.40
C ASN A 76 -8.98 -6.40 3.38
N ILE A 77 -8.32 -5.29 3.03
CA ILE A 77 -7.31 -4.65 3.88
C ILE A 77 -7.97 -3.55 4.69
N LYS A 78 -8.02 -3.74 6.01
CA LYS A 78 -8.66 -2.78 6.91
C LYS A 78 -7.72 -1.63 7.23
N LEU A 79 -8.13 -0.43 6.83
CA LEU A 79 -7.49 0.81 7.26
C LEU A 79 -8.36 1.57 8.27
N PRO A 80 -7.77 2.36 9.17
CA PRO A 80 -8.52 3.32 9.98
C PRO A 80 -9.32 4.29 9.10
N ARG A 81 -10.45 4.80 9.60
CA ARG A 81 -11.31 5.73 8.83
C ARG A 81 -10.70 7.12 8.63
N ASN A 82 -9.76 7.54 9.48
CA ASN A 82 -9.18 8.89 9.51
C ASN A 82 -7.77 8.91 8.92
N SER A 83 -7.42 9.93 8.11
CA SER A 83 -6.09 10.07 7.49
C SER A 83 -4.94 10.13 8.48
N PHE A 84 -5.14 10.74 9.66
CA PHE A 84 -4.14 10.82 10.72
C PHE A 84 -3.79 9.44 11.28
N GLU A 85 -4.80 8.59 11.46
CA GLU A 85 -4.60 7.21 11.92
C GLU A 85 -4.06 6.32 10.78
N GLN A 86 -4.51 6.53 9.54
CA GLN A 86 -3.93 5.86 8.37
C GLN A 86 -2.44 6.14 8.21
N ALA A 87 -1.98 7.36 8.54
CA ALA A 87 -0.55 7.70 8.52
C ALA A 87 0.30 6.95 9.55
N LYS A 88 -0.31 6.21 10.49
CA LYS A 88 0.37 5.33 11.45
C LYS A 88 0.43 3.88 10.98
N VAL A 89 -0.23 3.53 9.87
CA VAL A 89 -0.28 2.17 9.33
C VAL A 89 0.81 1.98 8.29
N GLY A 90 1.44 0.81 8.32
CA GLY A 90 2.50 0.44 7.39
C GLY A 90 3.84 1.10 7.72
N ARG A 91 4.80 0.95 6.81
CA ARG A 91 6.17 1.45 6.96
C ARG A 91 6.33 2.81 6.29
N ILE A 92 6.97 3.77 6.97
CA ILE A 92 7.31 5.07 6.38
C ILE A 92 8.38 4.89 5.29
N ILE A 93 8.14 5.49 4.13
CA ILE A 93 8.96 5.41 2.93
C ILE A 93 9.58 6.77 2.62
N LYS A 94 10.84 6.78 2.17
CA LYS A 94 11.48 7.99 1.66
C LYS A 94 10.84 8.37 0.33
N PHE A 95 10.78 9.66 0.02
CA PHE A 95 10.18 10.15 -1.24
C PHE A 95 10.71 9.42 -2.48
N ASN A 96 12.01 9.19 -2.58
CA ASN A 96 12.65 8.53 -3.73
C ASN A 96 12.42 7.01 -3.79
N ASP A 97 11.95 6.40 -2.70
CA ASP A 97 11.66 4.96 -2.61
C ASP A 97 10.16 4.67 -2.79
N ALA A 98 9.36 5.72 -3.03
CA ALA A 98 7.92 5.63 -3.22
C ALA A 98 7.56 4.80 -4.45
N GLN A 99 6.45 4.07 -4.35
CA GLN A 99 5.95 3.21 -5.41
C GLN A 99 4.44 3.40 -5.57
N LYS A 100 3.92 2.93 -6.70
CA LYS A 100 2.49 2.78 -6.92
C LYS A 100 1.88 1.93 -5.79
N GLY A 101 0.72 2.34 -5.29
CA GLY A 101 0.04 1.68 -4.17
C GLY A 101 0.44 2.20 -2.78
N ASP A 102 1.52 2.97 -2.67
CA ASP A 102 1.85 3.65 -1.42
C ASP A 102 0.83 4.77 -1.13
N LEU A 103 0.60 5.04 0.15
CA LEU A 103 -0.21 6.17 0.61
C LEU A 103 0.67 7.39 0.80
N ILE A 104 0.21 8.54 0.31
CA ILE A 104 0.89 9.83 0.46
C ILE A 104 0.03 10.78 1.31
N PHE A 105 0.66 11.43 2.28
CA PHE A 105 -0.03 12.21 3.30
C PHE A 105 0.40 13.67 3.29
N PHE A 106 -0.54 14.55 3.64
CA PHE A 106 -0.34 15.99 3.64
C PHE A 106 -0.90 16.67 4.89
N LYS A 107 -0.30 17.81 5.24
CA LYS A 107 -0.77 18.77 6.25
C LYS A 107 -1.30 20.01 5.53
N THR A 108 -2.51 19.90 5.00
CA THR A 108 -3.11 20.97 4.21
C THR A 108 -3.61 22.11 5.09
N ASN A 109 -3.83 23.30 4.49
CA ASN A 109 -4.38 24.48 5.18
C ASN A 109 -3.61 24.87 6.46
N ARG A 110 -2.28 24.71 6.45
CA ARG A 110 -1.37 25.00 7.58
C ARG A 110 -1.69 24.22 8.86
N SER A 111 -2.32 23.05 8.73
CA SER A 111 -2.58 22.15 9.84
C SER A 111 -1.27 21.70 10.51
N LYS A 112 -1.28 21.54 11.83
CA LYS A 112 -0.16 20.92 12.58
C LYS A 112 -0.14 19.39 12.43
N GLN A 113 -1.27 18.79 12.07
CA GLN A 113 -1.47 17.35 11.97
C GLN A 113 -1.84 16.93 10.54
N ILE A 114 -1.53 15.68 10.17
CA ILE A 114 -1.93 15.11 8.89
C ILE A 114 -3.46 15.09 8.82
N ASN A 115 -4.01 15.69 7.76
CA ASN A 115 -5.45 15.84 7.56
C ASN A 115 -5.88 15.47 6.13
N HIS A 116 -4.95 14.97 5.32
CA HIS A 116 -5.23 14.62 3.93
C HIS A 116 -4.36 13.45 3.49
N VAL A 117 -4.92 12.60 2.63
CA VAL A 117 -4.29 11.38 2.12
C VAL A 117 -4.66 11.18 0.66
N GLY A 118 -3.76 10.56 -0.10
CA GLY A 118 -4.01 10.03 -1.44
C GLY A 118 -3.31 8.70 -1.65
N LEU A 119 -3.70 7.99 -2.72
CA LEU A 119 -3.08 6.75 -3.18
C LEU A 119 -2.17 7.05 -4.37
N ILE A 120 -0.91 6.64 -4.31
CA ILE A 120 0.08 6.89 -5.38
C ILE A 120 -0.24 6.03 -6.60
N VAL A 121 -0.40 6.67 -7.76
CA VAL A 121 -0.73 6.02 -9.04
C VAL A 121 0.41 6.07 -10.05
N GLU A 122 1.33 7.03 -9.91
CA GLU A 122 2.49 7.22 -10.79
C GLU A 122 3.66 7.80 -10.00
N VAL A 123 4.87 7.29 -10.26
CA VAL A 123 6.13 7.80 -9.70
C VAL A 123 7.10 8.02 -10.85
N LYS A 124 7.65 9.23 -10.91
CA LYS A 124 8.78 9.62 -11.75
C LYS A 124 9.90 10.15 -10.84
N SER A 125 11.07 10.41 -11.41
CA SER A 125 12.27 10.82 -10.67
C SER A 125 12.06 12.02 -9.74
N ASP A 126 11.20 12.97 -10.10
CA ASP A 126 10.95 14.22 -9.36
C ASP A 126 9.45 14.54 -9.18
N GLU A 127 8.57 13.56 -9.45
CA GLU A 127 7.12 13.75 -9.45
C GLU A 127 6.42 12.50 -8.95
N ILE A 128 5.51 12.66 -8.00
CA ILE A 128 4.56 11.63 -7.59
C ILE A 128 3.17 12.13 -7.93
N LYS A 129 2.41 11.32 -8.66
CA LYS A 129 0.97 11.55 -8.86
C LYS A 129 0.16 10.62 -7.99
N PHE A 130 -0.94 11.13 -7.47
CA PHE A 130 -1.79 10.43 -6.53
C PHE A 130 -3.25 10.75 -6.77
N VAL A 131 -4.10 9.73 -6.64
CA VAL A 131 -5.55 9.87 -6.65
C VAL A 131 -6.04 10.17 -5.23
N HIS A 132 -6.94 11.14 -5.09
CA HIS A 132 -7.51 11.51 -3.81
C HIS A 132 -8.84 12.24 -4.00
N SER A 133 -9.67 12.32 -2.95
CA SER A 133 -10.84 13.22 -2.94
C SER A 133 -10.42 14.63 -2.52
N SER A 134 -10.42 15.58 -3.45
CA SER A 134 -10.19 17.01 -3.22
C SER A 134 -11.46 17.69 -2.72
N THR A 135 -11.34 18.56 -1.71
CA THR A 135 -12.50 19.28 -1.13
C THR A 135 -13.28 20.11 -2.14
N SER A 136 -12.63 20.65 -3.19
CA SER A 136 -13.27 21.49 -4.21
C SER A 136 -13.59 20.77 -5.51
N LYS A 137 -12.84 19.71 -5.85
CA LYS A 137 -12.91 19.05 -7.17
C LYS A 137 -13.41 17.60 -7.12
N GLY A 138 -13.65 17.05 -5.92
CA GLY A 138 -13.95 15.63 -5.75
C GLY A 138 -12.73 14.76 -6.06
N VAL A 139 -12.98 13.50 -6.44
CA VAL A 139 -11.92 12.54 -6.72
C VAL A 139 -11.19 12.92 -8.01
N ILE A 140 -9.91 13.21 -7.90
CA ILE A 140 -9.02 13.60 -8.99
C ILE A 140 -7.63 12.99 -8.81
N ILE A 141 -6.82 13.05 -9.87
CA ILE A 141 -5.38 12.81 -9.78
C ILE A 141 -4.68 14.17 -9.69
N SER A 142 -3.85 14.33 -8.67
CA SER A 142 -2.99 15.49 -8.45
C SER A 142 -1.53 15.09 -8.45
N SER A 143 -0.66 16.10 -8.50
CA SER A 143 0.80 15.94 -8.57
C SER A 143 1.51 16.66 -7.42
N THR A 144 2.60 16.08 -6.92
CA THR A 144 3.49 16.75 -5.96
C THR A 144 4.21 17.95 -6.54
N LYS A 145 4.16 18.17 -7.87
CA LYS A 145 4.65 19.39 -8.52
C LYS A 145 3.69 20.58 -8.39
N GLU A 146 2.44 20.36 -7.99
CA GLU A 146 1.53 21.44 -7.66
C GLU A 146 1.96 22.08 -6.33
N SER A 147 2.16 23.41 -6.30
CA SER A 147 2.71 24.10 -5.12
C SER A 147 1.92 23.86 -3.84
N TYR A 148 0.60 23.65 -3.94
CA TYR A 148 -0.24 23.32 -2.79
C TYR A 148 0.18 22.01 -2.11
N TYR A 149 0.42 20.95 -2.88
CA TYR A 149 0.82 19.65 -2.36
C TYR A 149 2.31 19.59 -2.05
N GLN A 150 3.13 20.27 -2.84
CA GLN A 150 4.57 20.41 -2.55
C GLN A 150 4.79 21.02 -1.16
N ASN A 151 4.09 22.11 -0.84
CA ASN A 151 4.26 22.84 0.43
C ASN A 151 3.57 22.17 1.62
N SER A 152 2.72 21.17 1.39
CA SER A 152 1.98 20.47 2.45
C SER A 152 2.38 19.01 2.62
N PHE A 153 3.31 18.49 1.81
CA PHE A 153 3.79 17.13 1.89
C PHE A 153 4.27 16.79 3.32
N ALA A 154 3.83 15.65 3.85
CA ALA A 154 4.18 15.20 5.18
C ALA A 154 4.99 13.91 5.18
N GLN A 155 4.45 12.84 4.59
CA GLN A 155 5.10 11.53 4.55
C GLN A 155 4.45 10.59 3.52
N ILE A 156 5.09 9.44 3.31
CA ILE A 156 4.61 8.33 2.49
C ILE A 156 4.65 7.05 3.33
N ASN A 157 3.62 6.22 3.24
CA ASN A 157 3.59 4.92 3.89
C ASN A 157 3.31 3.80 2.88
N ARG A 158 4.01 2.68 3.05
CA ARG A 158 3.73 1.43 2.35
C ARG A 158 2.97 0.48 3.26
N VAL A 159 1.80 0.04 2.81
CA VAL A 159 0.94 -0.90 3.54
C VAL A 159 1.17 -2.34 3.10
N LEU A 160 1.48 -2.57 1.82
CA LEU A 160 1.73 -3.89 1.21
C LEU A 160 3.23 -4.19 1.16
N GLU A 161 3.69 -5.35 1.67
CA GLU A 161 5.11 -5.76 1.72
C GLU A 161 5.56 -6.63 0.56
#